data_AF-A0A3D0T1H5-F1
#
_entry.id   AF-A0A3D0T1H5-F1
#
_cell.length_a   1.000
_cell.length_b   1.000
_cell.length_c   1.000
_cell.angle_alpha   90.00
_cell.angle_beta   90.00
_cell.angle_gamma   90.00
#
_symmetry.space_group_name_H-M   'P 1'
#
loop_
_entity.id
_entity.type
_entity.pdbx_description
1 polymer ?
#
loop_
_entity_poly.entity_id
_entity_poly.type
_entity_poly.pdbx_seq_one_letter_code
_entity_poly.pdbx_strand_id
1 'polypeptide(L)'
;MRVLLVFTCVALFSGCASTSPDRVEANDPSFAPVIPEMPREQIVEDGGLFRPRMANSLYSDVTARRVGDIITVTLSENTNATKSAGTTTSKETGVDVQPITGLGGNALNIGNQSIQLGVNSSSEFAGDAQA
;
A
#
# COMPACT_ATOMS: atom_id res chain seq x y z
N MET A 1 -67.69 35.15 15.23
CA MET A 1 -68.02 33.70 15.22
C MET A 1 -67.56 32.96 13.96
N ARG A 2 -67.89 33.43 12.74
CA ARG A 2 -67.48 32.76 11.48
C ARG A 2 -65.94 32.63 11.30
N VAL A 3 -65.19 33.69 11.61
CA VAL A 3 -63.72 33.70 11.48
C VAL A 3 -63.04 32.76 12.49
N LEU A 4 -63.59 32.64 13.71
CA LEU A 4 -63.05 31.79 14.76
C LEU A 4 -63.24 30.30 14.42
N LEU A 5 -64.37 29.94 13.81
CA LEU A 5 -64.65 28.58 13.35
C LEU A 5 -63.73 28.16 12.18
N VAL A 6 -63.42 29.08 11.26
CA VAL A 6 -62.46 28.84 10.18
C VAL A 6 -61.05 28.61 10.71
N PHE A 7 -60.61 29.36 11.72
CA PHE A 7 -59.29 29.20 12.32
C PHE A 7 -59.13 27.85 13.04
N THR A 8 -60.18 27.41 13.75
CA THR A 8 -60.20 26.08 14.39
C THR A 8 -60.18 24.94 13.35
N CYS A 9 -60.89 25.08 12.23
CA CYS A 9 -60.83 24.09 11.15
C CYS A 9 -59.42 23.99 10.54
N VAL A 10 -58.74 25.11 10.29
CA VAL A 10 -57.37 25.09 9.73
C VAL A 10 -56.38 24.44 10.70
N ALA A 11 -56.52 24.66 12.01
CA ALA A 11 -55.69 24.02 13.03
C ALA A 11 -55.89 22.50 13.11
N LEU A 12 -57.07 21.99 12.79
CA LEU A 12 -57.34 20.55 12.75
C LEU A 12 -56.72 19.86 11.52
N PHE A 13 -56.44 20.60 10.44
CA PHE A 13 -55.85 20.06 9.22
C PHE A 13 -54.30 20.11 9.19
N SER A 14 -53.63 20.75 10.15
CA SER A 14 -52.16 20.84 10.18
C SER A 14 -51.46 19.60 10.75
N GLY A 15 -52.21 18.58 11.22
CA GLY A 15 -51.67 17.33 11.77
C GLY A 15 -51.39 16.23 10.73
N CYS A 16 -51.64 16.48 9.44
CA CYS A 16 -51.48 15.47 8.38
C CYS A 16 -50.01 15.31 7.91
N ALA A 17 -49.05 15.45 8.82
CA ALA A 17 -47.68 15.02 8.57
C ALA A 17 -47.61 13.51 8.76
N SER A 18 -47.97 12.79 7.69
CA SER A 18 -47.67 11.37 7.53
C SER A 18 -46.22 11.13 7.93
N THR A 19 -45.98 10.28 8.94
CA THR A 19 -44.67 9.70 9.23
C THR A 19 -44.09 9.19 7.91
N SER A 20 -43.12 9.92 7.34
CA SER A 20 -42.34 9.38 6.24
C SER A 20 -41.65 8.14 6.81
N PRO A 21 -41.77 6.95 6.20
CA PRO A 21 -40.89 5.86 6.59
C PRO A 21 -39.48 6.40 6.44
N ASP A 22 -38.67 6.31 7.51
CA ASP A 22 -37.25 6.59 7.41
C ASP A 22 -36.75 5.81 6.20
N ARG A 23 -36.18 6.54 5.23
CA ARG A 23 -35.61 5.89 4.06
C ARG A 23 -34.58 4.92 4.61
N VAL A 24 -34.74 3.64 4.27
CA VAL A 24 -33.71 2.64 4.54
C VAL A 24 -32.45 3.11 3.84
N GLU A 25 -31.59 3.76 4.62
CA GLU A 25 -30.28 4.20 4.17
C GLU A 25 -29.44 2.94 3.93
N ALA A 26 -28.55 3.01 2.95
CA ALA A 26 -27.65 1.91 2.69
C ALA A 26 -26.79 1.66 3.95
N ASN A 27 -26.81 0.42 4.45
CA ASN A 27 -26.13 -0.04 5.68
C ASN A 27 -26.79 0.37 7.01
N ASP A 28 -28.12 0.44 7.07
CA ASP A 28 -28.83 0.54 8.35
C ASP A 28 -28.57 -0.69 9.24
N PRO A 29 -28.00 -0.51 10.45
CA PRO A 29 -27.70 -1.62 11.37
C PRO A 29 -28.95 -2.36 11.85
N SER A 30 -30.13 -1.73 11.81
CA SER A 30 -31.40 -2.39 12.17
C SER A 30 -31.88 -3.40 11.13
N PHE A 31 -31.38 -3.31 9.89
CA PHE A 31 -31.68 -4.21 8.78
C PHE A 31 -30.47 -5.08 8.36
N ALA A 32 -29.41 -5.11 9.17
CA ALA A 32 -28.24 -5.94 8.90
C ALA A 32 -28.62 -7.44 8.95
N PRO A 33 -28.13 -8.27 8.00
CA PRO A 33 -28.32 -9.71 8.07
C PRO A 33 -27.75 -10.27 9.38
N VAL A 34 -28.53 -11.08 10.08
CA VAL A 34 -28.04 -11.83 11.23
C VAL A 34 -27.12 -12.96 10.76
N ILE A 35 -26.00 -13.15 11.45
CA ILE A 35 -25.12 -14.29 11.19
C ILE A 35 -25.86 -15.55 11.65
N PRO A 36 -26.04 -16.56 10.78
CA PRO A 36 -26.68 -17.81 11.19
C PRO A 36 -25.83 -18.50 12.26
N GLU A 37 -26.49 -19.03 13.29
CA GLU A 37 -25.79 -19.84 14.26
C GLU A 37 -25.37 -21.17 13.61
N MET A 38 -24.08 -21.50 13.72
CA MET A 38 -23.58 -22.76 13.20
C MET A 38 -24.16 -23.91 14.04
N PRO A 39 -24.79 -24.91 13.41
CA PRO A 39 -25.34 -26.03 14.15
C PRO A 39 -24.23 -26.76 14.90
N ARG A 40 -24.42 -26.97 16.21
CA ARG A 40 -23.50 -27.79 17.01
C ARG A 40 -23.56 -29.23 16.53
N GLU A 41 -22.38 -29.83 16.37
CA GLU A 41 -22.27 -31.24 16.02
C GLU A 41 -22.82 -32.10 17.17
N GLN A 42 -23.80 -32.95 16.87
CA GLN A 42 -24.31 -33.93 17.82
C GLN A 42 -23.32 -35.09 17.87
N ILE A 43 -22.53 -35.15 18.94
CA ILE A 43 -21.67 -36.29 19.23
C ILE A 43 -22.56 -37.37 19.83
N VAL A 44 -22.71 -38.49 19.12
CA VAL A 44 -23.40 -39.68 19.63
C VAL A 44 -22.32 -40.67 20.08
N GLU A 45 -22.39 -41.09 21.34
CA GLU A 45 -21.39 -41.98 21.97
C GLU A 45 -21.70 -43.45 21.63
N ASP A 46 -21.45 -43.83 20.38
CA ASP A 46 -21.79 -45.15 19.85
C ASP A 46 -20.68 -46.19 20.10
N GLY A 47 -19.59 -45.81 20.78
CA GLY A 47 -18.41 -46.64 21.01
C GLY A 47 -17.59 -46.96 19.74
N GLY A 48 -18.06 -46.55 18.56
CA GLY A 48 -17.38 -46.70 17.28
C GLY A 48 -16.72 -45.39 16.82
N LEU A 49 -15.65 -45.50 16.04
CA LEU A 49 -15.00 -44.36 15.39
C LEU A 49 -15.75 -43.88 14.14
N PHE A 50 -16.68 -44.68 13.62
CA PHE A 50 -17.42 -44.37 12.40
C PHE A 50 -18.58 -43.42 12.68
N ARG A 51 -18.58 -42.26 12.03
CA ARG A 51 -19.64 -41.26 12.14
C ARG A 51 -20.41 -41.15 10.82
N PRO A 52 -21.66 -41.63 10.72
CA PRO A 52 -22.39 -41.66 9.44
C PRO A 52 -22.63 -40.26 8.84
N ARG A 53 -22.79 -39.23 9.67
CA ARG A 53 -22.90 -37.82 9.21
C ARG A 53 -21.57 -37.21 8.75
N MET A 54 -20.44 -37.81 9.13
CA MET A 54 -19.09 -37.39 8.73
C MET A 54 -18.50 -38.31 7.64
N ALA A 55 -19.22 -39.34 7.21
CA ALA A 55 -18.77 -40.17 6.10
C ALA A 55 -18.66 -39.32 4.81
N ASN A 56 -17.54 -39.49 4.10
CA ASN A 56 -17.37 -38.91 2.77
C ASN A 56 -18.05 -39.83 1.74
N SER A 57 -18.89 -39.25 0.88
CA SER A 57 -19.50 -40.00 -0.23
C SER A 57 -18.47 -40.15 -1.34
N LEU A 58 -18.34 -41.37 -1.89
CA LEU A 58 -17.47 -41.66 -3.04
C LEU A 58 -17.89 -40.93 -4.32
N TYR A 59 -19.14 -40.44 -4.37
CA TYR A 59 -19.70 -39.70 -5.49
C TYR A 59 -19.75 -38.19 -5.24
N SER A 60 -19.23 -37.71 -4.10
CA SER A 60 -19.13 -36.28 -3.82
C SER A 60 -17.83 -35.73 -4.41
N ASP A 61 -17.96 -34.82 -5.37
CA ASP A 61 -16.82 -34.15 -6.02
C ASP A 61 -16.04 -33.23 -5.08
N VAL A 62 -16.64 -32.81 -3.95
CA VAL A 62 -15.96 -31.93 -3.00
C VAL A 62 -15.34 -32.72 -1.85
N THR A 63 -14.01 -32.78 -1.84
CA THR A 63 -13.17 -33.24 -0.74
C THR A 63 -12.73 -32.06 0.15
N ALA A 64 -12.53 -32.29 1.44
CA ALA A 64 -11.98 -31.32 2.40
C ALA A 64 -12.85 -30.07 2.67
N ARG A 65 -14.07 -30.25 3.21
CA ARG A 65 -15.02 -29.16 3.52
C ARG A 65 -15.20 -28.87 5.01
N ARG A 66 -14.78 -29.78 5.88
CA ARG A 66 -15.09 -29.76 7.30
C ARG A 66 -13.87 -29.31 8.09
N VAL A 67 -14.14 -28.78 9.28
CA VAL A 67 -13.09 -28.43 10.24
C VAL A 67 -12.33 -29.72 10.60
N GLY A 68 -11.02 -29.72 10.40
CA GLY A 68 -10.15 -30.89 10.61
C GLY A 68 -9.69 -31.60 9.33
N ASP A 69 -10.22 -31.23 8.16
CA ASP A 69 -9.74 -31.74 6.89
C ASP A 69 -8.37 -31.15 6.53
N ILE A 70 -7.45 -31.99 6.03
CA ILE A 70 -6.09 -31.57 5.63
C ILE A 70 -6.13 -31.05 4.19
N ILE A 71 -5.76 -29.78 4.01
CA ILE A 71 -5.61 -29.16 2.69
C ILE A 71 -4.13 -29.04 2.32
N THR A 72 -3.80 -29.36 1.07
CA THR A 72 -2.44 -29.15 0.53
C THR A 72 -2.48 -27.96 -0.43
N VAL A 73 -1.76 -26.89 -0.09
CA VAL A 73 -1.67 -25.69 -0.93
C VAL A 73 -0.33 -25.70 -1.65
N THR A 74 -0.35 -25.85 -2.98
CA THR A 74 0.84 -25.70 -3.81
C THR A 74 0.96 -24.24 -4.24
N LEU A 75 1.84 -23.49 -3.57
CA LEU A 75 2.12 -22.11 -3.95
C LEU A 75 3.25 -22.07 -4.98
N SER A 76 2.93 -21.62 -6.20
CA SER A 76 3.91 -21.42 -7.27
C SER A 76 3.96 -19.93 -7.62
N GLU A 77 4.84 -19.20 -6.93
CA GLU A 77 5.08 -17.77 -7.18
C GLU A 77 6.45 -17.57 -7.86
N ASN A 78 6.49 -16.70 -8.87
CA ASN A 78 7.71 -16.31 -9.55
C ASN A 78 7.90 -14.79 -9.40
N THR A 79 8.77 -14.38 -8.47
CA THR A 79 9.08 -12.97 -8.21
C THR A 79 10.35 -12.59 -8.96
N ASN A 80 10.21 -11.82 -10.06
CA ASN A 80 11.34 -11.16 -10.72
C ASN A 80 11.42 -9.71 -10.24
N ALA A 81 12.38 -9.41 -9.37
CA ALA A 81 12.66 -8.06 -8.91
C ALA A 81 13.96 -7.55 -9.54
N THR A 82 13.87 -6.62 -10.48
CA THR A 82 15.04 -5.92 -11.05
C THR A 82 15.21 -4.59 -10.32
N LYS A 83 16.27 -4.45 -9.52
CA LYS A 83 16.60 -3.19 -8.85
C LYS A 83 17.71 -2.47 -9.62
N SER A 84 17.36 -1.70 -10.65
CA SER A 84 18.33 -0.83 -11.33
C SER A 84 18.54 0.46 -10.52
N ALA A 85 19.49 0.44 -9.59
CA ALA A 85 19.99 1.63 -8.91
C ALA A 85 21.49 1.82 -9.23
N GLY A 86 21.79 2.27 -10.45
CA GLY A 86 23.15 2.63 -10.85
C GLY A 86 23.46 4.07 -10.45
N THR A 87 24.48 4.29 -9.61
CA THR A 87 24.99 5.63 -9.28
C THR A 87 26.36 5.79 -9.92
N THR A 88 26.47 6.68 -10.92
CA THR A 88 27.75 7.03 -11.54
C THR A 88 28.34 8.26 -10.84
N THR A 89 29.57 8.14 -10.32
CA THR A 89 30.30 9.26 -9.70
C THR A 89 31.62 9.46 -10.44
N SER A 90 31.84 10.66 -10.97
CA SER A 90 33.10 11.09 -11.60
C SER A 90 33.71 12.28 -10.85
N LYS A 91 35.04 12.29 -10.68
CA LYS A 91 35.78 13.41 -10.07
C LYS A 91 36.96 13.80 -10.94
N GLU A 92 36.92 15.00 -11.48
CA GLU A 92 38.04 15.64 -12.19
C GLU A 92 38.72 16.65 -11.26
N THR A 93 40.05 16.66 -11.21
CA THR A 93 40.83 17.63 -10.41
C THR A 93 41.91 18.24 -11.29
N GLY A 94 41.81 19.55 -11.54
CA GLY A 94 42.84 20.35 -12.20
C GLY A 94 43.49 21.30 -11.19
N VAL A 95 44.81 21.43 -11.23
CA VAL A 95 45.57 22.37 -10.40
C VAL A 95 46.34 23.31 -11.32
N ASP A 96 45.94 24.58 -11.35
CA ASP A 96 46.68 25.64 -12.06
C ASP A 96 47.69 26.25 -11.10
N VAL A 97 48.98 26.15 -11.44
CA VAL A 97 50.06 26.72 -10.65
C VAL A 97 50.39 28.12 -11.19
N GLN A 98 50.28 29.10 -10.31
CA GLN A 98 50.54 30.50 -10.60
C GLN A 98 52.02 30.74 -10.96
N PRO A 99 52.35 31.78 -11.75
CA PRO A 99 53.71 32.04 -12.23
C PRO A 99 54.68 32.31 -11.07
N ILE A 100 55.96 31.95 -11.27
CA ILE A 100 56.99 32.09 -10.24
C ILE A 100 57.22 33.59 -9.98
N THR A 101 57.04 34.02 -8.73
CA THR A 101 57.26 35.41 -8.31
C THR A 101 58.72 35.61 -7.86
N GLY A 102 59.30 36.75 -8.24
CA GLY A 102 60.65 37.16 -7.88
C GLY A 102 60.70 38.00 -6.60
N LEU A 103 61.90 38.43 -6.21
CA LEU A 103 62.11 39.32 -5.07
C LEU A 103 61.33 40.64 -5.28
N GLY A 104 60.40 40.93 -4.37
CA GLY A 104 59.50 42.08 -4.46
C GLY A 104 58.09 41.77 -4.99
N GLY A 105 57.74 40.50 -5.21
CA GLY A 105 56.36 40.07 -5.49
C GLY A 105 55.91 40.17 -6.95
N ASN A 106 56.79 40.59 -7.85
CA ASN A 106 56.50 40.68 -9.29
C ASN A 106 56.81 39.34 -9.99
N ALA A 107 56.01 38.97 -11.01
CA ALA A 107 56.24 37.76 -11.79
C ALA A 107 57.58 37.82 -12.53
N LEU A 108 58.32 36.71 -12.54
CA LEU A 108 59.57 36.58 -13.29
C LEU A 108 59.24 36.42 -14.78
N ASN A 109 59.64 37.40 -15.58
CA ASN A 109 59.41 37.44 -17.03
C ASN A 109 60.74 37.35 -17.79
N ILE A 110 60.77 36.58 -18.88
CA ILE A 110 61.81 36.66 -19.90
C ILE A 110 61.19 37.33 -21.13
N GLY A 111 61.55 38.59 -21.37
CA GLY A 111 60.86 39.42 -22.37
C GLY A 111 59.44 39.77 -21.94
N ASN A 112 58.47 39.68 -22.86
CA ASN A 112 57.04 39.94 -22.61
C ASN A 112 56.25 38.70 -22.13
N GLN A 113 56.94 37.60 -21.77
CA GLN A 113 56.29 36.34 -21.38
C GLN A 113 56.69 35.96 -19.95
N SER A 114 55.70 35.67 -19.11
CA SER A 114 55.89 35.21 -17.73
C SER A 114 56.28 33.74 -17.70
N ILE A 115 57.26 33.38 -16.87
CA ILE A 115 57.63 31.99 -16.65
C ILE A 115 56.57 31.33 -15.77
N GLN A 116 55.72 30.52 -16.38
CA GLN A 116 54.70 29.74 -15.70
C GLN A 116 55.02 28.25 -15.81
N LEU A 117 55.02 27.56 -14.66
CA LEU A 117 55.26 26.12 -14.61
C LEU A 117 53.90 25.43 -14.48
N GLY A 118 53.31 25.05 -15.60
CA GLY A 118 52.07 24.29 -15.62
C GLY A 118 52.31 22.84 -15.21
N VAL A 119 51.83 22.43 -14.05
CA VAL A 119 51.80 21.02 -13.64
C VAL A 119 50.41 20.48 -13.92
N ASN A 120 50.25 19.77 -15.05
CA ASN A 120 48.99 19.11 -15.37
C ASN A 120 48.99 17.69 -14.78
N SER A 121 48.24 17.49 -13.69
CA SER A 121 48.04 16.17 -13.07
C SER A 121 46.60 15.72 -13.27
N SER A 122 46.37 14.82 -14.23
CA SER A 122 45.05 14.20 -14.45
C SER A 122 44.94 12.91 -13.64
N SER A 123 44.05 12.87 -12.65
CA SER A 123 43.65 11.64 -11.97
C SER A 123 42.20 11.34 -12.32
N GLU A 124 41.96 10.26 -13.07
CA GLU A 124 40.62 9.79 -13.40
C GLU A 124 40.22 8.68 -12.44
N PHE A 125 39.09 8.86 -11.74
CA PHE A 125 38.50 7.83 -10.88
C PHE A 125 37.08 7.53 -11.37
N ALA A 126 36.90 6.32 -11.89
CA ALA A 126 35.61 5.78 -12.28
C ALA A 126 35.22 4.66 -11.30
N GLY A 127 34.11 4.83 -10.61
CA GLY A 127 33.52 3.82 -9.73
C GLY A 127 32.13 3.44 -10.23
N ASP A 128 31.92 2.16 -10.51
CA ASP A 128 30.60 1.59 -10.80
C ASP A 128 30.13 0.81 -9.57
N ALA A 129 28.92 1.09 -9.11
CA ALA A 129 28.28 0.36 -8.02
C ALA A 129 26.91 -0.12 -8.50
N GLN A 130 26.74 -1.44 -8.54
CA GLN A 130 25.46 -2.10 -8.82
C GLN A 130 24.94 -2.74 -7.53
N ALA A 131 23.64 -2.58 -7.26
CA ALA A 131 22.94 -3.17 -6.12
C ALA A 131 21.89 -4.18 -6.59
#